data_AF-A0A2M7DMA2-F1
#
_entry.id   AF-A0A2M7DMA2-F1
#
_cell.length_a   1.000
_cell.length_b   1.000
_cell.length_c   1.000
_cell.angle_alpha   90.00
_cell.angle_beta   90.00
_cell.angle_gamma   90.00
#
_symmetry.space_group_name_H-M   'P 1'
#
loop_
_entity.id
_entity.type
_entity.pdbx_description
1 polymer ?
#
loop_
_entity_poly.entity_id
_entity_poly.type
_entity_poly.pdbx_seq_one_letter_code
_entity_poly.pdbx_strand_id
1 'polypeptide(L)'
;MAKKFQKTVNLREKMKQSQSWAKDRQEGIDNIYNEARINKKDWQKIIRPVATKVNEKLVKRIVLILAVLIAIFLIYWLYFNKNENAGSNIDKEKKWYAVKLVDGTEWYGQIGDIASDPVVMDNVYYNYDQMDKNGNNNKQPDSLRLVKRGQETHGPDGSVDVVRAQILYMEPLAVDSKVLKAILEYEK
;
A
#
# COMPACT_ATOMS: atom_id res chain seq x y z
N MET A 1 -65.52 -21.29 88.49
CA MET A 1 -65.66 -22.58 87.80
C MET A 1 -66.27 -22.29 86.42
N ALA A 2 -65.51 -22.60 85.35
CA ALA A 2 -65.86 -22.91 83.95
C ALA A 2 -66.77 -21.92 83.13
N LYS A 3 -66.66 -21.73 81.82
CA LYS A 3 -66.20 -22.62 80.74
C LYS A 3 -65.56 -21.85 79.58
N LYS A 4 -64.44 -22.38 79.06
CA LYS A 4 -63.95 -22.16 77.69
C LYS A 4 -65.03 -22.61 76.70
N PHE A 5 -65.65 -21.69 75.97
CA PHE A 5 -66.51 -22.05 74.85
C PHE A 5 -65.73 -22.01 73.53
N GLN A 6 -65.90 -23.08 72.79
CA GLN A 6 -65.13 -23.50 71.62
C GLN A 6 -65.37 -22.54 70.44
N LYS A 7 -64.29 -22.17 69.74
CA LYS A 7 -64.36 -21.46 68.46
C LYS A 7 -64.95 -22.43 67.42
N THR A 8 -66.27 -22.40 67.24
CA THR A 8 -66.94 -23.19 66.20
C THR A 8 -66.54 -22.62 64.85
N VAL A 9 -65.68 -23.34 64.14
CA VAL A 9 -65.36 -23.00 62.75
C VAL A 9 -66.63 -23.21 61.93
N ASN A 10 -67.12 -22.14 61.31
CA ASN A 10 -68.31 -22.21 60.47
C ASN A 10 -67.95 -22.94 59.16
N LEU A 11 -68.16 -24.25 59.11
CA LEU A 11 -67.77 -25.12 57.98
C LEU A 11 -68.33 -24.63 56.64
N ARG A 12 -69.51 -24.02 56.66
CA ARG A 12 -70.17 -23.46 55.47
C ARG A 12 -69.36 -22.33 54.83
N GLU A 13 -68.70 -21.52 55.65
CA GLU A 13 -67.93 -20.37 55.21
C GLU A 13 -66.58 -20.81 54.60
N LYS A 14 -65.93 -21.81 55.21
CA LYS A 14 -64.74 -22.45 54.64
C LYS A 14 -65.00 -23.14 53.31
N MET A 15 -66.15 -23.81 53.15
CA MET A 15 -66.51 -24.44 51.88
C MET A 15 -66.77 -23.40 50.77
N LYS A 16 -67.41 -22.28 51.09
CA LYS A 16 -67.57 -21.18 50.13
C LYS A 16 -66.23 -20.57 49.72
N GLN A 17 -65.32 -20.39 50.67
CA GLN A 17 -63.97 -19.86 50.40
C GLN A 17 -63.11 -20.84 49.59
N SER A 18 -63.23 -22.16 49.82
CA SER A 18 -62.50 -23.15 49.02
C SER A 18 -63.08 -23.26 47.61
N GLN A 19 -64.40 -23.08 47.44
CA GLN A 19 -65.05 -23.05 46.13
C GLN A 19 -64.63 -21.82 45.31
N SER A 20 -64.55 -20.63 45.94
CA SER A 20 -64.07 -19.43 45.23
C SER A 20 -62.61 -19.58 44.80
N TRP A 21 -61.75 -20.08 45.69
CA TRP A 21 -60.34 -20.32 45.38
C TRP A 21 -60.12 -21.37 44.29
N ALA A 22 -60.96 -22.41 44.23
CA ALA A 22 -60.91 -23.41 43.18
C ALA A 22 -61.32 -22.82 41.81
N LYS A 23 -62.32 -21.94 41.79
CA LYS A 23 -62.80 -21.26 40.58
C LYS A 23 -61.74 -20.30 40.02
N ASP A 24 -61.14 -19.46 40.87
CA ASP A 24 -60.09 -18.52 40.46
C ASP A 24 -58.87 -19.24 39.86
N ARG A 25 -58.53 -20.42 40.41
CA ARG A 25 -57.44 -21.25 39.87
C ARG A 25 -57.75 -21.84 38.50
N GLN A 26 -59.00 -22.26 38.26
CA GLN A 26 -59.40 -22.75 36.93
C GLN A 26 -59.35 -21.63 35.89
N GLU A 27 -59.86 -20.44 36.22
CA GLU A 27 -59.81 -19.27 35.34
C GLU A 27 -58.36 -18.86 35.01
N GLY A 28 -57.45 -18.92 36.00
CA GLY A 28 -56.02 -18.66 35.78
C GLY A 28 -55.34 -19.67 34.86
N ILE A 29 -55.67 -20.96 34.99
CA ILE A 29 -55.12 -22.03 34.14
C ILE A 29 -55.63 -21.88 32.70
N ASP A 30 -56.93 -21.61 32.52
CA ASP A 30 -57.54 -21.43 31.20
C ASP A 30 -56.96 -20.23 30.44
N ASN A 31 -56.62 -19.15 31.16
CA ASN A 31 -55.96 -17.98 30.58
C ASN A 31 -54.55 -18.31 30.05
N ILE A 32 -53.76 -19.10 30.78
CA ILE A 32 -52.40 -19.51 30.36
C ILE A 32 -52.47 -20.42 29.12
N TYR A 33 -53.43 -21.36 29.07
CA TYR A 33 -53.61 -22.23 27.90
C TYR A 33 -54.09 -21.46 26.67
N ASN A 34 -54.94 -20.45 26.84
CA ASN A 34 -55.40 -19.61 25.74
C ASN A 34 -54.30 -18.67 25.22
N GLU A 35 -53.48 -18.08 26.10
CA GLU A 35 -52.38 -17.21 25.73
C GLU A 35 -51.27 -17.95 24.96
N ALA A 36 -50.93 -19.17 25.38
CA ALA A 36 -50.00 -20.04 24.66
C ALA A 36 -50.52 -20.43 23.25
N ARG A 37 -51.84 -20.50 23.07
CA ARG A 37 -52.49 -20.78 21.77
C ARG A 37 -52.44 -19.57 20.82
N ILE A 38 -52.47 -18.35 21.35
CA ILE A 38 -52.38 -17.12 20.56
C ILE A 38 -50.95 -16.94 20.03
N ASN A 39 -49.93 -17.20 20.86
CA ASN A 39 -48.53 -16.99 20.49
C ASN A 39 -48.03 -17.95 19.39
N LYS A 40 -48.60 -19.16 19.27
CA LYS A 40 -48.21 -20.15 18.24
C LYS A 40 -48.47 -19.70 16.80
N LYS A 41 -49.37 -18.73 16.57
CA LYS A 41 -49.64 -18.17 15.23
C LYS A 41 -48.54 -17.24 14.70
N ASP A 42 -47.69 -16.70 15.58
CA ASP A 42 -46.64 -15.75 15.19
C ASP A 42 -45.35 -16.43 14.69
N TRP A 43 -45.16 -17.72 15.00
CA TRP A 43 -43.95 -18.48 14.65
C TRP A 43 -43.91 -19.08 13.23
N GLN A 44 -44.91 -18.80 12.38
CA GLN A 44 -44.97 -19.35 11.01
C GLN A 44 -44.58 -18.38 9.90
N LYS A 45 -44.12 -17.15 10.22
CA LYS A 45 -43.59 -16.24 9.21
C LYS A 45 -42.11 -16.50 8.95
N ILE A 46 -41.82 -17.64 8.33
CA ILE A 46 -40.53 -17.82 7.66
C ILE A 46 -40.54 -16.84 6.49
N ILE A 47 -39.71 -15.80 6.57
CA ILE A 47 -39.45 -14.87 5.47
C ILE A 47 -38.82 -15.71 4.35
N ARG A 48 -39.64 -16.16 3.40
CA ARG A 48 -39.14 -16.77 2.16
C ARG A 48 -38.52 -15.62 1.38
N PRO A 49 -37.23 -15.66 1.00
CA PRO A 49 -36.72 -14.68 0.07
C PRO A 49 -37.57 -14.81 -1.19
N VAL A 50 -38.24 -13.72 -1.59
CA VAL A 50 -38.98 -13.66 -2.84
C VAL A 50 -37.92 -13.84 -3.93
N ALA A 51 -37.87 -15.03 -4.55
CA ALA A 51 -36.98 -15.28 -5.67
C ALA A 51 -37.44 -14.40 -6.83
N THR A 52 -36.83 -13.22 -6.95
CA THR A 52 -37.09 -12.31 -8.05
C THR A 52 -36.64 -13.01 -9.32
N LYS A 53 -37.57 -13.23 -10.26
CA LYS A 53 -37.29 -13.82 -11.56
C LYS A 53 -36.45 -12.83 -12.36
N VAL A 54 -35.13 -12.95 -12.26
CA VAL A 54 -34.18 -12.09 -12.97
C VAL A 54 -34.29 -12.35 -14.47
N ASN A 55 -34.34 -11.27 -15.25
CA ASN A 55 -34.35 -11.40 -16.70
C ASN A 55 -32.95 -11.81 -17.17
N GLU A 56 -32.76 -13.11 -17.40
CA GLU A 56 -31.47 -13.68 -17.79
C GLU A 56 -30.84 -13.00 -19.00
N LYS A 57 -31.65 -12.54 -19.97
CA LYS A 57 -31.14 -11.83 -21.15
C LYS A 57 -30.57 -10.46 -20.77
N LEU A 58 -31.20 -9.79 -19.82
CA LEU A 58 -30.78 -8.49 -19.31
C LEU A 58 -29.56 -8.64 -18.39
N VAL A 59 -29.54 -9.65 -17.53
CA VAL A 59 -28.37 -10.00 -16.70
C VAL A 59 -27.17 -10.33 -17.58
N LYS A 60 -27.33 -11.15 -18.62
CA LYS A 60 -26.25 -11.47 -19.58
C LYS A 60 -25.71 -10.22 -20.27
N ARG A 61 -26.57 -9.27 -20.67
CA ARG A 61 -26.12 -7.99 -21.25
C ARG A 61 -25.35 -7.14 -20.26
N ILE A 62 -25.85 -7.03 -19.02
CA ILE A 62 -25.16 -6.28 -17.95
C ILE A 62 -23.79 -6.90 -17.67
N VAL A 63 -23.71 -8.23 -17.57
CA VAL A 63 -22.43 -8.95 -17.36
C VAL A 63 -21.46 -8.69 -18.51
N LEU A 64 -21.93 -8.69 -19.76
CA LEU A 64 -21.11 -8.39 -20.94
C LEU A 64 -20.56 -6.95 -20.90
N ILE A 65 -21.42 -5.97 -20.60
CA ILE A 65 -21.02 -4.56 -20.48
C ILE A 65 -20.01 -4.40 -19.35
N LEU A 66 -20.24 -5.04 -18.19
CA LEU A 66 -19.34 -4.98 -17.06
C LEU A 66 -17.98 -5.61 -17.37
N ALA A 67 -17.95 -6.73 -18.09
CA ALA A 67 -16.72 -7.36 -18.54
C ALA A 67 -15.91 -6.45 -19.49
N VAL A 68 -16.60 -5.76 -20.42
CA VAL A 68 -15.96 -4.78 -21.31
C VAL A 68 -15.42 -3.58 -20.53
N LEU A 69 -16.18 -3.06 -19.56
CA LEU A 69 -15.72 -1.97 -18.70
C LEU A 69 -14.51 -2.37 -17.86
N ILE A 70 -14.48 -3.58 -17.31
CA ILE A 70 -13.32 -4.12 -16.60
C ILE A 70 -12.13 -4.27 -17.55
N ALA A 71 -12.33 -4.76 -18.78
CA ALA A 71 -11.25 -4.87 -19.76
C ALA A 71 -10.68 -3.50 -20.14
N ILE A 72 -11.54 -2.49 -20.38
CA ILE A 72 -11.11 -1.11 -20.66
C ILE A 72 -10.37 -0.51 -19.45
N PHE A 73 -10.87 -0.75 -18.23
CA PHE A 73 -10.22 -0.31 -17.00
C PHE A 73 -8.84 -0.96 -16.82
N LEU A 74 -8.72 -2.26 -17.09
CA LEU A 74 -7.44 -2.97 -17.05
C LEU A 74 -6.47 -2.47 -18.11
N ILE A 75 -6.95 -2.21 -19.33
CA ILE A 75 -6.14 -1.59 -20.40
C ILE A 75 -5.69 -0.21 -19.94
N TYR A 76 -6.61 0.65 -19.51
CA TYR A 76 -6.29 1.98 -18.99
C TYR A 76 -5.28 1.91 -17.84
N TRP A 77 -5.47 1.01 -16.89
CA TRP A 77 -4.55 0.77 -15.77
C TRP A 77 -3.18 0.30 -16.26
N LEU A 78 -3.10 -0.60 -17.24
CA LEU A 78 -1.82 -1.01 -17.83
C LEU A 78 -1.11 0.13 -18.58
N TYR A 79 -1.85 1.03 -19.24
CA TYR A 79 -1.28 2.15 -19.99
C TYR A 79 -0.94 3.37 -19.11
N PHE A 80 -1.74 3.66 -18.09
CA PHE A 80 -1.61 4.84 -17.22
C PHE A 80 -0.92 4.55 -15.88
N ASN A 81 -0.93 3.31 -15.39
CA ASN A 81 -0.23 2.92 -14.16
C ASN A 81 1.23 2.51 -14.42
N LYS A 82 1.86 3.06 -15.47
CA LYS A 82 3.30 3.05 -15.67
C LYS A 82 3.98 4.00 -14.68
N ASN A 83 3.78 3.76 -13.38
CA ASN A 83 4.67 4.23 -12.33
C ASN A 83 5.87 3.27 -12.30
N GLU A 84 6.91 3.63 -13.06
CA GLU A 84 8.35 3.58 -12.74
C GLU A 84 8.95 2.44 -11.87
N ASN A 85 8.36 1.25 -11.79
CA ASN A 85 8.93 0.14 -11.00
C ASN A 85 8.96 -1.21 -11.72
N ALA A 86 9.00 -1.21 -13.05
CA ALA A 86 9.20 -2.42 -13.84
C ALA A 86 10.00 -2.15 -15.11
N GLY A 87 11.33 -2.32 -15.01
CA GLY A 87 12.15 -2.83 -16.10
C GLY A 87 12.04 -2.13 -17.45
N SER A 88 11.86 -0.81 -17.48
CA SER A 88 12.08 -0.06 -18.70
C SER A 88 13.55 0.29 -18.79
N ASN A 89 14.31 -0.50 -19.56
CA ASN A 89 15.41 0.02 -20.36
C ASN A 89 14.82 1.00 -21.41
N ILE A 90 14.11 2.02 -20.95
CA ILE A 90 14.19 3.31 -21.58
C ILE A 90 15.59 3.70 -21.17
N ASP A 91 16.53 3.59 -22.09
CA ASP A 91 17.78 4.32 -21.98
C ASP A 91 17.36 5.78 -21.77
N LYS A 92 17.19 6.20 -20.50
CA LYS A 92 17.35 7.59 -20.11
C LYS A 92 18.76 7.85 -20.60
N GLU A 93 18.85 8.43 -21.79
CA GLU A 93 20.08 8.56 -22.55
C GLU A 93 21.18 8.94 -21.57
N LYS A 94 22.12 8.00 -21.33
CA LYS A 94 23.13 8.18 -20.29
C LYS A 94 23.98 9.37 -20.72
N LYS A 95 23.76 10.52 -20.09
CA LYS A 95 24.48 11.76 -20.38
C LYS A 95 25.71 11.85 -19.50
N TRP A 96 26.74 12.46 -20.04
CA TRP A 96 27.95 12.76 -19.28
C TRP A 96 27.72 13.96 -18.38
N TYR A 97 28.09 13.83 -17.11
CA TYR A 97 28.04 14.89 -16.11
C TYR A 97 29.40 15.09 -15.46
N ALA A 98 29.69 16.34 -15.10
CA ALA A 98 30.64 16.68 -14.06
C ALA A 98 29.90 16.67 -12.71
N VAL A 99 30.47 15.98 -11.72
CA VAL A 99 29.93 15.85 -10.36
C VAL A 99 30.99 16.35 -9.39
N LYS A 100 30.66 17.44 -8.69
CA LYS A 100 31.54 18.00 -7.66
C LYS A 100 31.14 17.48 -6.29
N LEU A 101 32.07 16.83 -5.60
CA LEU A 101 31.87 16.29 -4.27
C LEU A 101 32.26 17.30 -3.19
N VAL A 102 31.73 17.09 -1.97
CA VAL A 102 31.99 17.93 -0.79
C VAL A 102 33.47 17.96 -0.36
N ASP A 103 34.26 16.94 -0.70
CA ASP A 103 35.71 16.88 -0.43
C ASP A 103 36.55 17.71 -1.42
N GLY A 104 35.88 18.37 -2.36
CA GLY A 104 36.45 19.19 -3.41
C GLY A 104 36.90 18.41 -4.65
N THR A 105 36.77 17.09 -4.68
CA THR A 105 37.07 16.29 -5.88
C THR A 105 35.97 16.46 -6.92
N GLU A 106 36.36 16.45 -8.19
CA GLU A 106 35.43 16.49 -9.32
C GLU A 106 35.57 15.22 -10.15
N TRP A 107 34.45 14.54 -10.35
CA TRP A 107 34.35 13.32 -11.13
C TRP A 107 33.53 13.55 -12.39
N TYR A 108 33.82 12.80 -13.43
CA TYR A 108 33.08 12.81 -14.69
C TYR A 108 32.54 11.43 -14.96
N GLY A 109 31.26 11.31 -15.28
CA GLY A 109 30.65 10.00 -15.50
C GLY A 109 29.32 10.09 -16.20
N GLN A 110 28.81 8.95 -16.59
CA GLN A 110 27.50 8.79 -17.19
C GLN A 110 26.44 8.61 -16.11
N ILE A 111 25.38 9.43 -16.15
CA ILE A 111 24.26 9.35 -15.22
C ILE A 111 22.98 9.15 -16.01
N GLY A 112 22.28 8.04 -15.74
CA GLY A 112 20.97 7.76 -16.33
C GLY A 112 19.84 8.44 -15.56
N ASP A 113 19.93 8.52 -14.23
CA ASP A 113 18.91 9.13 -13.39
C ASP A 113 19.49 10.18 -12.44
N ILE A 114 19.33 11.45 -12.80
CA ILE A 114 19.81 12.57 -11.97
C ILE A 114 18.99 12.78 -10.70
N ALA A 115 17.85 12.12 -10.52
CA ALA A 115 16.98 12.24 -9.35
C ALA A 115 17.19 11.11 -8.32
N SER A 116 17.94 10.04 -8.67
CA SER A 116 18.14 8.90 -7.79
C SER A 116 18.97 9.23 -6.54
N ASP A 117 18.79 8.48 -5.46
CA ASP A 117 19.67 8.52 -4.29
C ASP A 117 19.89 7.07 -3.81
N PRO A 118 21.11 6.51 -3.93
CA PRO A 118 22.32 7.15 -4.45
C PRO A 118 22.25 7.52 -5.94
N VAL A 119 23.06 8.49 -6.34
CA VAL A 119 23.31 8.81 -7.76
C VAL A 119 24.26 7.76 -8.31
N VAL A 120 23.79 7.00 -9.29
CA VAL A 120 24.57 5.96 -9.95
C VAL A 120 25.34 6.58 -11.11
N MET A 121 26.66 6.47 -11.07
CA MET A 121 27.58 6.96 -12.10
C MET A 121 28.29 5.78 -12.77
N ASP A 122 28.17 5.66 -14.09
CA ASP A 122 28.89 4.68 -14.91
C ASP A 122 30.08 5.34 -15.62
N ASN A 123 31.07 4.53 -16.03
CA ASN A 123 32.25 5.00 -16.78
C ASN A 123 32.89 6.23 -16.12
N VAL A 124 33.26 6.10 -14.84
CA VAL A 124 33.72 7.23 -14.04
C VAL A 124 35.18 7.57 -14.35
N TYR A 125 35.46 8.85 -14.51
CA TYR A 125 36.78 9.45 -14.69
C TYR A 125 37.04 10.50 -13.62
N TYR A 126 38.27 10.60 -13.15
CA TYR A 126 38.70 11.65 -12.24
C TYR A 126 40.02 12.24 -12.70
N ASN A 127 40.30 13.47 -12.28
CA ASN A 127 41.58 14.10 -12.54
C ASN A 127 42.64 13.58 -11.55
N TYR A 128 43.68 12.94 -12.06
CA TYR A 128 44.78 12.39 -11.25
C TYR A 128 45.44 13.46 -10.39
N ASP A 129 45.66 14.66 -10.95
CA ASP A 129 46.38 15.73 -10.27
C ASP A 129 45.57 16.35 -9.11
N GLN A 130 44.25 16.09 -9.02
CA GLN A 130 43.42 16.49 -7.88
C GLN A 130 43.56 15.55 -6.67
N MET A 131 43.95 14.29 -6.90
CA MET A 131 44.14 13.30 -5.83
C MET A 131 45.52 13.42 -5.18
N ASP A 132 46.50 13.98 -5.89
CA ASP A 132 47.87 14.17 -5.43
C ASP A 132 48.02 15.49 -4.66
N LYS A 133 47.31 15.63 -3.51
CA LYS A 133 47.32 16.84 -2.67
C LYS A 133 48.67 17.10 -1.95
N ASN A 134 49.71 16.30 -2.19
CA ASN A 134 51.04 16.50 -1.65
C ASN A 134 51.86 17.46 -2.53
N GLY A 135 51.56 18.76 -2.37
CA GLY A 135 52.54 19.85 -2.41
C GLY A 135 53.57 19.88 -3.54
N ASN A 136 53.17 20.27 -4.74
CA ASN A 136 53.98 21.06 -5.66
C ASN A 136 53.09 21.73 -6.72
N ASN A 137 52.35 22.76 -6.28
CA ASN A 137 51.50 23.61 -7.13
C ASN A 137 52.36 24.52 -8.01
N ASN A 138 52.94 23.97 -9.07
CA ASN A 138 53.44 24.76 -10.19
C ASN A 138 53.31 24.04 -11.55
N LYS A 139 52.33 23.14 -11.68
CA LYS A 139 51.99 22.56 -12.99
C LYS A 139 50.92 23.40 -13.66
N GLN A 140 51.21 23.74 -14.90
CA GLN A 140 50.43 24.58 -15.80
C GLN A 140 48.94 24.18 -15.80
N PRO A 141 47.99 25.14 -15.74
CA PRO A 141 46.55 24.88 -15.65
C PRO A 141 45.93 24.16 -16.86
N ASP A 142 46.73 23.78 -17.87
CA ASP A 142 46.28 23.17 -19.13
C ASP A 142 46.46 21.65 -19.21
N SER A 143 47.16 20.98 -18.28
CA SER A 143 47.32 19.52 -18.34
C SER A 143 46.21 18.80 -17.59
N LEU A 144 45.06 18.61 -18.25
CA LEU A 144 44.00 17.73 -17.75
C LEU A 144 44.43 16.26 -17.91
N ARG A 145 44.68 15.55 -16.80
CA ARG A 145 45.02 14.13 -16.79
C ARG A 145 43.87 13.31 -16.21
N LEU A 146 43.02 12.79 -17.09
CA LEU A 146 41.90 11.93 -16.71
C LEU A 146 42.35 10.48 -16.52
N VAL A 147 41.87 9.85 -15.46
CA VAL A 147 42.05 8.42 -15.19
C VAL A 147 40.70 7.76 -15.09
N LYS A 148 40.51 6.65 -15.82
CA LYS A 148 39.29 5.84 -15.74
C LYS A 148 39.31 5.01 -14.45
N ARG A 149 38.24 5.10 -13.68
CA ARG A 149 38.03 4.27 -12.50
C ARG A 149 37.83 2.80 -12.90
N GLY A 150 38.30 1.89 -12.05
CA GLY A 150 38.15 0.44 -12.26
C GLY A 150 39.47 -0.33 -12.38
N GLN A 151 40.59 0.37 -12.54
CA GLN A 151 41.94 -0.23 -12.58
C GLN A 151 42.72 0.00 -11.27
N GLU A 152 42.01 0.28 -10.19
CA GLU A 152 42.58 0.56 -8.87
C GLU A 152 42.85 -0.75 -8.12
N THR A 153 43.77 -0.73 -7.14
CA THR A 153 44.17 -1.94 -6.38
C THR A 153 43.00 -2.64 -5.67
N HIS A 154 41.95 -1.91 -5.32
CA HIS A 154 40.75 -2.45 -4.68
C HIS A 154 39.70 -2.98 -5.68
N GLY A 155 40.01 -2.95 -6.98
CA GLY A 155 39.25 -3.60 -8.05
C GLY A 155 37.77 -3.19 -8.20
N PRO A 156 37.42 -1.90 -8.26
CA PRO A 156 36.05 -1.52 -8.54
C PRO A 156 35.67 -1.87 -9.99
N ASP A 157 34.37 -2.02 -10.25
CA ASP A 157 33.83 -2.36 -11.57
C ASP A 157 33.74 -1.16 -12.54
N GLY A 158 34.14 0.03 -12.09
CA GLY A 158 34.08 1.27 -12.87
C GLY A 158 32.79 2.08 -12.69
N SER A 159 31.85 1.59 -11.90
CA SER A 159 30.65 2.32 -11.46
C SER A 159 30.79 2.86 -10.04
N VAL A 160 30.11 3.96 -9.70
CA VAL A 160 30.05 4.47 -8.33
C VAL A 160 28.63 4.90 -7.97
N ASP A 161 28.21 4.49 -6.78
CA ASP A 161 27.02 5.01 -6.11
C ASP A 161 27.43 6.15 -5.16
N VAL A 162 27.06 7.37 -5.51
CA VAL A 162 27.34 8.57 -4.71
C VAL A 162 26.08 8.99 -3.97
N VAL A 163 26.13 8.99 -2.64
CA VAL A 163 25.03 9.52 -1.81
C VAL A 163 24.84 11.00 -2.12
N ARG A 164 23.59 11.41 -2.39
CA ARG A 164 23.28 12.77 -2.85
C ARG A 164 23.76 13.87 -1.90
N ALA A 165 23.75 13.60 -0.59
CA ALA A 165 24.25 14.52 0.43
C ALA A 165 25.75 14.86 0.30
N GLN A 166 26.53 14.08 -0.46
CA GLN A 166 27.95 14.33 -0.72
C GLN A 166 28.20 15.13 -2.01
N ILE A 167 27.15 15.49 -2.75
CA ILE A 167 27.25 16.19 -4.04
C ILE A 167 26.96 17.68 -3.84
N LEU A 168 27.89 18.53 -4.26
CA LEU A 168 27.72 19.99 -4.27
C LEU A 168 26.94 20.46 -5.49
N TYR A 169 27.30 19.96 -6.67
CA TYR A 169 26.58 20.20 -7.92
C TYR A 169 26.83 19.08 -8.93
N MET A 170 25.91 18.98 -9.90
CA MET A 170 26.05 18.14 -11.09
C MET A 170 25.72 18.97 -12.32
N GLU A 171 26.59 18.96 -13.32
CA GLU A 171 26.41 19.72 -14.56
C GLU A 171 26.62 18.82 -15.79
N PRO A 172 25.75 18.88 -16.81
CA PRO A 172 25.94 18.10 -18.02
C PRO A 172 27.18 18.63 -18.77
N LEU A 173 28.01 17.71 -19.29
CA LEU A 173 29.16 18.11 -20.10
C LEU A 173 28.70 18.64 -21.47
N ALA A 174 29.26 19.78 -21.87
CA ALA A 174 29.03 20.31 -23.21
C ALA A 174 29.62 19.36 -24.27
N VAL A 175 28.90 19.23 -25.39
CA VAL A 175 29.26 18.34 -26.51
C VAL A 175 30.65 18.66 -27.07
N ASP A 176 31.05 19.92 -27.02
CA ASP A 176 32.33 20.42 -27.52
C ASP A 176 33.42 20.55 -26.46
N SER A 177 33.13 20.17 -25.20
CA SER A 177 34.08 20.28 -24.09
C SER A 177 35.34 19.43 -24.31
N LYS A 178 36.49 19.96 -23.89
CA LYS A 178 37.78 19.25 -23.95
C LYS A 178 37.74 17.94 -23.17
N VAL A 179 37.07 17.95 -22.00
CA VAL A 179 36.89 16.79 -21.11
C VAL A 179 36.14 15.68 -21.85
N LEU A 180 34.94 15.98 -22.38
CA LEU A 180 34.12 14.98 -23.07
C LEU A 180 34.84 14.42 -24.29
N LYS A 181 35.49 15.27 -25.08
CA LYS A 181 36.28 14.83 -26.25
C LYS A 181 37.39 13.85 -25.85
N ALA A 182 38.14 14.15 -24.79
CA ALA A 182 39.20 13.27 -24.29
C ALA A 182 38.66 11.92 -23.80
N ILE A 183 37.53 11.94 -23.08
CA ILE A 183 36.85 10.71 -22.62
C ILE A 183 36.40 9.87 -23.82
N LEU A 184 35.71 10.48 -24.79
CA LEU A 184 35.20 9.78 -25.97
C LEU A 184 36.32 9.28 -26.89
N GLU A 185 37.48 9.93 -26.90
CA GLU A 185 38.66 9.47 -27.63
C GLU A 185 39.29 8.25 -26.94
N TYR A 186 39.31 8.21 -25.61
CA TYR A 186 39.81 7.07 -24.84
C TYR A 186 38.90 5.82 -24.94
N GLU A 187 37.58 6.01 -25.01
CA GLU A 187 36.59 4.90 -25.07
C GLU A 187 36.44 4.26 -26.46
N LYS A 188 37.14 4.79 -27.48
CA LYS A 188 37.17 4.21 -28.84
C LYS A 188 38.14 3.02 -28.93
#